data_AF-A0A1H4QIE2-F1
#
_entry.id   AF-A0A1H4QIE2-F1
#
_cell.length_a   1.000
_cell.length_b   1.000
_cell.length_c   1.000
_cell.angle_alpha   90.00
_cell.angle_beta   90.00
_cell.angle_gamma   90.00
#
_symmetry.space_group_name_H-M   'P 1'
#
loop_
_entity.id
_entity.type
_entity.pdbx_description
1 polymer ?
#
loop_
_entity_poly.entity_id
_entity_poly.type
_entity_poly.pdbx_seq_one_letter_code
_entity_poly.pdbx_strand_id
1 'polypeptide(L)'
;MDVGGAGAPVVAVVGVVGTLLSALLTQRAAERSRRHEQERAERARARERQAAQRLACYVALNTAARQYLAALTDQLHALRGTEDSRAVRQRLTEARDVHRDVYAEAQMRLPDPVLALAGEVTHALGTLYGRLRRLDDGVPRPGDSPDTAQAEIDALWERLRELRRGMRADLGASEAARPDPLAPGPPGSRSGPGANGASPGR
;
A
#
# COMPACT_ATOMS: atom_id res chain seq x y z
N MET A 1 8.46 -81.92 -6.44
CA MET A 1 8.14 -80.83 -5.50
C MET A 1 9.38 -79.99 -5.36
N ASP A 2 9.50 -78.90 -6.12
CA ASP A 2 10.51 -77.86 -5.91
C ASP A 2 9.94 -76.53 -6.41
N VAL A 3 9.15 -75.89 -5.55
CA VAL A 3 8.62 -74.53 -5.78
C VAL A 3 9.45 -73.49 -4.98
N GLY A 4 10.62 -73.88 -4.46
CA GLY A 4 11.43 -73.06 -3.56
C GLY A 4 12.48 -72.13 -4.20
N GLY A 5 12.85 -72.34 -5.47
CA GLY A 5 14.02 -71.67 -6.07
C GLY A 5 13.77 -70.31 -6.74
N ALA A 6 12.54 -70.02 -7.18
CA ALA A 6 12.24 -68.83 -7.98
C ALA A 6 11.65 -67.65 -7.18
N GLY A 7 11.29 -67.85 -5.90
CA GLY A 7 10.62 -66.81 -5.09
C GLY A 7 11.58 -65.76 -4.52
N ALA A 8 12.79 -66.15 -4.11
CA ALA A 8 13.78 -65.27 -3.49
C ALA A 8 14.25 -64.09 -4.38
N PRO A 9 14.60 -64.27 -5.67
CA PRO A 9 15.00 -63.14 -6.52
C PRO A 9 13.82 -62.21 -6.81
N VAL A 10 12.60 -62.73 -6.92
CA VAL A 10 11.38 -61.94 -7.14
C VAL A 10 11.10 -61.01 -5.95
N VAL A 11 11.24 -61.53 -4.73
CA VAL A 11 11.06 -60.73 -3.50
C VAL A 11 12.12 -59.63 -3.39
N ALA A 12 13.37 -59.91 -3.74
CA ALA A 12 14.45 -58.92 -3.74
C ALA A 12 14.19 -57.77 -4.73
N VAL A 13 13.76 -58.08 -5.95
CA VAL A 13 13.43 -57.08 -6.97
C VAL A 13 12.26 -56.20 -6.53
N VAL A 14 11.20 -56.79 -5.96
CA VAL A 14 10.05 -56.05 -5.42
C VAL A 14 10.46 -55.11 -4.29
N GLY A 15 11.36 -55.53 -3.40
CA GLY A 15 11.87 -54.68 -2.31
C GLY A 15 12.67 -53.47 -2.82
N VAL A 16 13.55 -53.67 -3.81
CA VAL A 16 14.32 -52.58 -4.42
C VAL A 16 13.41 -51.62 -5.18
N VAL A 17 12.47 -52.13 -5.98
CA VAL A 17 11.50 -51.33 -6.73
C VAL A 17 10.60 -50.53 -5.78
N GLY A 18 10.11 -51.15 -4.70
CA GLY A 18 9.31 -50.47 -3.68
C GLY A 18 10.06 -49.35 -2.96
N THR A 19 11.36 -49.55 -2.70
CA THR A 19 12.21 -48.53 -2.07
C THR A 19 12.47 -47.36 -3.01
N LEU A 20 12.77 -47.62 -4.28
CA LEU A 20 13.00 -46.58 -5.28
C LEU A 20 11.73 -45.75 -5.56
N LEU A 21 10.57 -46.41 -5.65
CA LEU A 21 9.27 -45.74 -5.76
C LEU A 21 8.97 -44.87 -4.53
N SER A 22 9.24 -45.38 -3.32
CA SER A 22 9.02 -44.63 -2.07
C SER A 22 9.93 -43.40 -1.97
N ALA A 23 11.21 -43.55 -2.34
CA ALA A 23 12.17 -42.45 -2.38
C ALA A 23 11.76 -41.37 -3.38
N LEU A 24 11.33 -41.76 -4.59
CA LEU A 24 10.89 -40.82 -5.63
C LEU A 24 9.61 -40.07 -5.23
N LEU A 25 8.64 -40.75 -4.62
CA LEU A 25 7.41 -40.13 -4.11
C LEU A 25 7.72 -39.13 -2.99
N THR A 26 8.64 -39.46 -2.09
CA THR A 26 9.08 -38.57 -0.99
C THR A 26 9.82 -37.35 -1.55
N GLN A 27 10.70 -37.53 -2.52
CA GLN A 27 11.40 -36.43 -3.19
C GLN A 27 10.42 -35.50 -3.92
N ARG A 28 9.46 -36.05 -4.68
CA ARG A 28 8.42 -35.27 -5.36
C ARG A 28 7.51 -34.52 -4.38
N ALA A 29 7.18 -35.12 -3.24
CA ALA A 29 6.40 -34.46 -2.19
C ALA A 29 7.20 -33.31 -1.54
N ALA A 30 8.48 -33.52 -1.26
CA ALA A 30 9.39 -32.50 -0.72
C ALA A 30 9.58 -31.33 -1.70
N GLU A 31 9.73 -31.60 -3.01
CA GLU A 31 9.82 -30.57 -4.04
C GLU A 31 8.53 -29.73 -4.15
N ARG A 32 7.35 -30.36 -4.08
CA ARG A 32 6.07 -29.63 -4.08
C ARG A 32 5.92 -28.76 -2.82
N SER A 33 6.29 -29.26 -1.64
CA SER A 33 6.26 -28.47 -0.40
C SER A 33 7.18 -27.25 -0.52
N ARG A 34 8.42 -27.45 -0.98
CA ARG A 34 9.39 -26.37 -1.19
C ARG A 34 8.89 -25.31 -2.17
N ARG A 35 8.24 -25.71 -3.27
CA ARG A 35 7.63 -24.76 -4.23
C ARG A 35 6.51 -23.94 -3.60
N HIS A 36 5.62 -24.57 -2.82
CA HIS A 36 4.56 -23.84 -2.13
C HIS A 36 5.10 -22.89 -1.05
N GLU A 37 6.13 -23.29 -0.32
CA GLU A 37 6.83 -22.42 0.64
C GLU A 37 7.50 -21.23 -0.05
N GLN A 38 8.16 -21.46 -1.19
CA GLN A 38 8.76 -20.40 -2.01
C GLN A 38 7.70 -19.43 -2.54
N GLU A 39 6.60 -19.92 -3.13
CA GLU A 39 5.50 -19.08 -3.61
C GLU A 39 4.90 -18.23 -2.49
N ARG A 40 4.73 -18.79 -1.29
CA ARG A 40 4.25 -18.05 -0.12
C ARG A 40 5.23 -16.96 0.30
N ALA A 41 6.53 -17.28 0.35
CA ALA A 41 7.57 -16.32 0.68
C ALA A 41 7.67 -15.20 -0.36
N GLU A 42 7.56 -15.51 -1.66
CA GLU A 42 7.54 -14.53 -2.74
C GLU A 42 6.33 -13.61 -2.66
N ARG A 43 5.14 -14.16 -2.41
CA ARG A 43 3.91 -13.37 -2.20
C ARG A 43 4.03 -12.46 -0.98
N ALA A 44 4.58 -12.95 0.13
CA ALA A 44 4.82 -12.15 1.33
C ALA A 44 5.77 -10.97 1.03
N ARG A 45 6.90 -11.25 0.40
CA ARG A 45 7.87 -10.20 -0.02
C ARG A 45 7.27 -9.21 -1.00
N ALA A 46 6.41 -9.65 -1.93
CA ALA A 46 5.74 -8.76 -2.87
C ALA A 46 4.77 -7.80 -2.15
N ARG A 47 4.01 -8.30 -1.17
CA ARG A 47 3.11 -7.48 -0.33
C ARG A 47 3.89 -6.47 0.51
N GLU A 48 5.00 -6.90 1.12
CA GLU A 48 5.88 -6.00 1.88
C GLU A 48 6.44 -4.88 1.01
N ARG A 49 6.94 -5.20 -0.19
CA ARG A 49 7.42 -4.21 -1.16
C ARG A 49 6.31 -3.23 -1.56
N GLN A 50 5.11 -3.72 -1.83
CA GLN A 50 3.98 -2.87 -2.20
C GLN A 50 3.58 -1.94 -1.03
N ALA A 51 3.56 -2.43 0.20
CA ALA A 51 3.29 -1.63 1.39
C ALA A 51 4.34 -0.54 1.61
N ALA A 52 5.63 -0.88 1.48
CA ALA A 52 6.73 0.07 1.56
C ALA A 52 6.65 1.15 0.47
N GLN A 53 6.36 0.78 -0.78
CA GLN A 53 6.18 1.73 -1.89
C GLN A 53 4.99 2.67 -1.63
N ARG A 54 3.88 2.15 -1.10
CA ARG A 54 2.71 2.98 -0.78
C ARG A 54 2.98 3.96 0.35
N LEU A 55 3.66 3.51 1.41
CA LEU A 55 4.11 4.38 2.49
C LEU A 55 5.04 5.49 1.98
N ALA A 56 6.03 5.15 1.14
CA ALA A 56 6.93 6.12 0.55
C ALA A 56 6.19 7.17 -0.29
N CYS A 57 5.21 6.74 -1.10
CA CYS A 57 4.38 7.63 -1.90
C CYS A 57 3.55 8.59 -1.02
N TYR A 58 2.94 8.10 0.07
CA TYR A 58 2.23 8.96 1.03
C TYR A 58 3.14 9.99 1.70
N VAL A 59 4.34 9.59 2.11
CA VAL A 59 5.32 10.50 2.72
C VAL A 59 5.74 11.57 1.73
N ALA A 60 6.05 11.20 0.49
CA ALA A 60 6.41 12.14 -0.57
C ALA A 60 5.29 13.15 -0.81
N LEU A 61 4.05 12.68 -1.01
CA LEU A 61 2.90 13.55 -1.31
C LEU A 61 2.61 14.53 -0.17
N ASN A 62 2.56 14.05 1.07
CA ASN A 62 2.31 14.92 2.22
C ASN A 62 3.46 15.92 2.46
N THR A 63 4.71 15.54 2.16
CA THR A 63 5.86 16.44 2.28
C THR A 63 5.81 17.53 1.22
N ALA A 64 5.65 17.16 -0.05
CA ALA A 64 5.60 18.09 -1.16
C ALA A 64 4.43 19.08 -1.03
N ALA A 65 3.24 18.61 -0.64
CA ALA A 65 2.08 19.47 -0.44
C ALA A 65 2.30 20.51 0.68
N ARG A 66 2.96 20.12 1.78
CA ARG A 66 3.31 21.04 2.87
C ARG A 66 4.39 22.03 2.47
N GLN A 67 5.41 21.59 1.75
CA GLN A 67 6.45 22.47 1.22
C GLN A 67 5.86 23.49 0.25
N TYR A 68 4.92 23.07 -0.58
CA TYR A 68 4.22 23.98 -1.48
C TYR A 68 3.36 25.00 -0.72
N LEU A 69 2.60 24.58 0.30
CA LEU A 69 1.85 25.51 1.15
C LEU A 69 2.76 26.48 1.92
N ALA A 70 3.91 26.01 2.40
CA ALA A 70 4.91 26.87 3.05
C ALA A 70 5.44 27.93 2.09
N ALA A 71 5.80 27.55 0.86
CA ALA A 71 6.26 28.50 -0.15
C ALA A 71 5.16 29.50 -0.58
N LEU A 72 3.89 29.09 -0.60
CA LEU A 72 2.75 30.01 -0.81
C LEU A 72 2.62 31.00 0.36
N THR A 73 2.84 30.55 1.58
CA THR A 73 2.83 31.39 2.79
C THR A 73 3.97 32.41 2.74
N ASP A 74 5.18 31.99 2.39
CA ASP A 74 6.33 32.87 2.19
C ASP A 74 6.04 33.92 1.11
N GLN A 75 5.42 33.53 -0.02
CA GLN A 75 5.03 34.48 -1.06
C GLN A 75 4.01 35.52 -0.56
N LEU A 76 3.05 35.12 0.26
CA LEU A 76 2.11 36.06 0.88
C LEU A 76 2.82 37.04 1.82
N HIS A 77 3.82 36.58 2.57
CA HIS A 77 4.65 37.46 3.40
C HIS A 77 5.48 38.44 2.57
N ALA A 78 6.09 37.97 1.48
CA ALA A 78 6.85 38.80 0.55
C ALA A 78 5.98 39.89 -0.11
N LEU A 79 4.70 39.60 -0.39
CA LEU A 79 3.74 40.61 -0.89
C LEU A 79 3.42 41.70 0.13
N ARG A 80 3.52 41.40 1.44
CA ARG A 80 3.24 42.34 2.54
C ARG A 80 4.49 43.11 2.98
N GLY A 81 5.68 42.63 2.66
CA GLY A 81 6.96 43.16 3.12
C GLY A 81 7.86 43.66 1.99
N THR A 82 9.14 43.86 2.32
CA THR A 82 10.20 44.29 1.38
C THR A 82 11.19 43.15 1.06
N GLU A 83 10.78 41.90 1.26
CA GLU A 83 11.64 40.73 1.01
C GLU A 83 12.00 40.58 -0.47
N ASP A 84 13.10 39.88 -0.75
CA ASP A 84 13.51 39.57 -2.13
C ASP A 84 12.46 38.68 -2.82
N SER A 85 11.54 39.34 -3.53
CA SER A 85 10.43 38.69 -4.22
C SER A 85 10.92 37.71 -5.29
N ARG A 86 12.15 37.83 -5.82
CA ARG A 86 12.65 36.90 -6.85
C ARG A 86 12.99 35.55 -6.25
N ALA A 87 13.74 35.51 -5.14
CA ALA A 87 14.10 34.25 -4.49
C ALA A 87 12.86 33.51 -3.97
N VAL A 88 11.87 34.23 -3.44
CA VAL A 88 10.61 33.65 -2.96
C VAL A 88 9.80 33.05 -4.12
N ARG A 89 9.67 33.78 -5.24
CA ARG A 89 9.00 33.28 -6.45
C ARG A 89 9.65 32.01 -7.01
N GLN A 90 10.98 31.95 -7.00
CA GLN A 90 11.70 30.77 -7.48
C GLN A 90 11.39 29.55 -6.60
N ARG A 91 11.54 29.68 -5.27
CA ARG A 91 11.20 28.61 -4.31
C ARG A 91 9.76 28.15 -4.45
N LEU A 92 8.82 29.08 -4.68
CA LEU A 92 7.41 28.75 -4.91
C LEU A 92 7.21 27.93 -6.19
N THR A 93 7.91 28.27 -7.27
CA THR A 93 7.80 27.55 -8.54
C THR A 93 8.41 26.15 -8.41
N GLU A 94 9.58 26.03 -7.78
CA GLU A 94 10.22 24.74 -7.51
C GLU A 94 9.33 23.83 -6.66
N ALA A 95 8.77 24.34 -5.56
CA ALA A 95 7.88 23.56 -4.69
C ALA A 95 6.60 23.10 -5.42
N ARG A 96 6.07 23.94 -6.33
CA ARG A 96 4.92 23.58 -7.17
C ARG A 96 5.24 22.44 -8.12
N ASP A 97 6.39 22.48 -8.78
CA ASP A 97 6.77 21.48 -9.77
C ASP A 97 7.08 20.15 -9.10
N VAL A 98 7.79 20.16 -7.95
CA VAL A 98 7.97 18.97 -7.11
C VAL A 98 6.62 18.37 -6.69
N HIS A 99 5.67 19.19 -6.24
CA HIS A 99 4.33 18.70 -5.88
C HIS A 99 3.60 18.07 -7.06
N ARG A 100 3.71 18.63 -8.27
CA ARG A 100 3.08 18.08 -9.47
C ARG A 100 3.64 16.72 -9.85
N ASP A 101 4.96 16.55 -9.81
CA ASP A 101 5.61 15.29 -10.13
C ASP A 101 5.20 14.20 -9.15
N VAL A 102 5.23 14.52 -7.84
CA VAL A 102 4.81 13.59 -6.79
C VAL A 102 3.31 13.26 -6.90
N TYR A 103 2.46 14.23 -7.23
CA TYR A 103 1.04 14.00 -7.41
C TYR A 103 0.74 13.12 -8.63
N ALA A 104 1.45 13.28 -9.74
CA ALA A 104 1.33 12.40 -10.90
C ALA A 104 1.74 10.94 -10.55
N GLU A 105 2.82 10.77 -9.80
CA GLU A 105 3.21 9.46 -9.26
C GLU A 105 2.13 8.87 -8.33
N ALA A 106 1.53 9.71 -7.48
CA ALA A 106 0.47 9.31 -6.57
C ALA A 106 -0.78 8.81 -7.30
N GLN A 107 -1.17 9.45 -8.41
CA GLN A 107 -2.33 9.03 -9.22
C GLN A 107 -2.20 7.59 -9.75
N MET A 108 -0.97 7.10 -9.93
CA MET A 108 -0.72 5.75 -10.41
C MET A 108 -0.67 4.70 -9.29
N ARG A 109 -0.56 5.12 -8.03
CA ARG A 109 -0.20 4.24 -6.91
C ARG A 109 -1.18 4.24 -5.75
N LEU A 110 -1.86 5.36 -5.52
CA LEU A 110 -2.71 5.56 -4.35
C LEU A 110 -4.17 5.17 -4.67
N PRO A 111 -4.92 4.69 -3.67
CA PRO A 111 -6.32 4.33 -3.86
C PRO A 111 -7.22 5.58 -3.98
N ASP A 112 -8.34 5.42 -4.70
CA ASP A 112 -9.28 6.50 -5.02
C ASP A 112 -9.74 7.35 -3.82
N PRO A 113 -10.05 6.79 -2.63
CA PRO A 113 -10.46 7.61 -1.49
C PRO A 113 -9.38 8.60 -1.03
N VAL A 114 -8.11 8.23 -1.14
CA VAL A 114 -7.00 9.14 -0.80
C VAL A 114 -6.74 10.12 -1.95
N LEU A 115 -6.88 9.67 -3.20
CA LEU A 115 -6.75 10.54 -4.37
C LEU A 115 -7.82 11.63 -4.44
N ALA A 116 -9.05 11.35 -3.98
CA ALA A 116 -10.09 12.36 -3.87
C ALA A 116 -9.66 13.53 -2.96
N LEU A 117 -9.20 13.21 -1.74
CA LEU A 117 -8.66 14.20 -0.80
C LEU A 117 -7.43 14.92 -1.36
N ALA A 118 -6.53 14.20 -2.02
CA ALA A 118 -5.32 14.77 -2.61
C ALA A 118 -5.66 15.71 -3.78
N GLY A 119 -6.69 15.40 -4.56
CA GLY A 119 -7.21 16.23 -5.64
C GLY A 119 -7.80 17.53 -5.13
N GLU A 120 -8.59 17.48 -4.05
CA GLU A 120 -9.12 18.69 -3.39
C GLU A 120 -7.99 19.61 -2.90
N VAL A 121 -6.99 19.05 -2.22
CA VAL A 121 -5.81 19.81 -1.78
C VAL A 121 -5.05 20.41 -2.97
N THR A 122 -4.80 19.61 -4.02
CA THR A 122 -4.06 20.06 -5.20
C THR A 122 -4.78 21.19 -5.94
N HIS A 123 -6.11 21.09 -6.06
CA HIS A 123 -6.92 22.14 -6.66
C HIS A 123 -6.91 23.43 -5.82
N ALA A 124 -7.03 23.31 -4.50
CA ALA A 124 -6.98 24.46 -3.59
C ALA A 124 -5.59 25.15 -3.62
N LEU A 125 -4.50 24.37 -3.61
CA LEU A 125 -3.13 24.91 -3.76
C LEU A 125 -2.95 25.65 -5.09
N GLY A 126 -3.47 25.10 -6.19
CA GLY A 126 -3.41 25.74 -7.51
C GLY A 126 -4.21 27.04 -7.58
N THR A 127 -5.38 27.08 -6.94
CA THR A 127 -6.22 28.28 -6.84
C THR A 127 -5.51 29.39 -6.07
N LEU A 128 -4.95 29.06 -4.89
CA LEU A 128 -4.20 29.99 -4.07
C LEU A 128 -2.95 30.52 -4.80
N TYR A 129 -2.19 29.63 -5.45
CA TYR A 129 -1.06 30.03 -6.30
C TYR A 129 -1.48 31.05 -7.36
N GLY A 130 -2.56 30.77 -8.09
CA GLY A 130 -3.07 31.67 -9.11
C GLY A 130 -3.45 33.04 -8.55
N ARG A 131 -4.05 33.09 -7.36
CA ARG A 131 -4.36 34.35 -6.67
C ARG A 131 -3.09 35.10 -6.29
N LEU A 132 -2.16 34.46 -5.59
CA LEU A 132 -0.92 35.11 -5.17
C LEU A 132 -0.12 35.63 -6.36
N ARG A 133 -0.11 34.90 -7.48
CA ARG A 133 0.52 35.35 -8.72
C ARG A 133 -0.13 36.62 -9.28
N ARG A 134 -1.46 36.70 -9.30
CA ARG A 134 -2.18 37.90 -9.75
C ARG A 134 -1.95 39.10 -8.84
N LEU A 135 -1.86 38.87 -7.53
CA LEU A 135 -1.52 39.92 -6.57
C LEU A 135 -0.08 40.42 -6.80
N ASP A 136 0.88 39.51 -7.00
CA ASP A 136 2.28 39.83 -7.29
C ASP A 136 2.46 40.58 -8.61
N ASP A 137 1.70 40.21 -9.63
CA ASP A 137 1.74 40.83 -10.96
C ASP A 137 0.93 42.14 -11.04
N GLY A 138 0.31 42.59 -9.94
CA GLY A 138 -0.47 43.84 -9.89
C GLY A 138 -1.78 43.81 -10.68
N VAL A 139 -2.31 42.61 -10.94
CA VAL A 139 -3.56 42.37 -11.71
C VAL A 139 -4.60 41.57 -10.91
N PRO A 140 -4.99 42.03 -9.70
CA PRO A 140 -5.96 41.31 -8.87
C PRO A 140 -7.33 41.22 -9.53
N ARG A 141 -8.02 40.09 -9.36
CA ARG A 141 -9.44 39.95 -9.70
C ARG A 141 -10.32 40.47 -8.56
N PRO A 142 -11.62 40.73 -8.80
CA PRO A 142 -12.55 41.01 -7.72
C PRO A 142 -12.49 39.92 -6.63
N GLY A 143 -12.27 40.34 -5.38
CA GLY A 143 -12.11 39.45 -4.24
C GLY A 143 -10.69 38.90 -4.02
N ASP A 144 -9.73 39.15 -4.91
CA ASP A 144 -8.33 38.86 -4.62
C ASP A 144 -7.79 39.92 -3.64
N SER A 145 -7.43 39.47 -2.44
CA SER A 145 -6.73 40.30 -1.46
C SER A 145 -5.74 39.44 -0.66
N PRO A 146 -4.71 40.06 -0.03
CA PRO A 146 -3.84 39.35 0.90
C PRO A 146 -4.60 38.67 2.04
N ASP A 147 -5.69 39.26 2.52
CA ASP A 147 -6.48 38.72 3.64
C ASP A 147 -7.32 37.50 3.21
N THR A 148 -7.89 37.54 2.00
CA THR A 148 -8.57 36.38 1.42
C THR A 148 -7.57 35.24 1.15
N ALA A 149 -6.35 35.56 0.71
CA ALA A 149 -5.28 34.57 0.55
C ALA A 149 -4.85 33.96 1.90
N GLN A 150 -4.76 34.77 2.96
CA GLN A 150 -4.48 34.29 4.31
C GLN A 150 -5.55 33.30 4.79
N ALA A 151 -6.83 33.65 4.65
CA ALA A 151 -7.93 32.77 5.03
C ALA A 151 -7.92 31.43 4.27
N GLU A 152 -7.51 31.44 2.99
CA GLU A 152 -7.34 30.21 2.21
C GLU A 152 -6.17 29.34 2.68
N ILE A 153 -5.04 29.95 3.10
CA ILE A 153 -3.92 29.23 3.72
C ILE A 153 -4.40 28.50 4.97
N ASP A 154 -5.15 29.19 5.83
CA ASP A 154 -5.66 28.61 7.08
C ASP A 154 -6.59 27.42 6.79
N ALA A 155 -7.49 27.55 5.80
CA ALA A 155 -8.35 26.45 5.36
C ALA A 155 -7.57 25.28 4.73
N LEU A 156 -6.50 25.57 3.99
CA LEU A 156 -5.61 24.55 3.39
C LEU A 156 -4.88 23.73 4.44
N TRP A 157 -4.50 24.32 5.57
CA TRP A 157 -3.90 23.56 6.68
C TRP A 157 -4.86 22.49 7.23
N GLU A 158 -6.16 22.77 7.31
CA GLU A 158 -7.14 21.77 7.73
C GLU A 158 -7.28 20.65 6.70
N ARG A 159 -7.39 20.99 5.40
CA ARG A 159 -7.45 20.00 4.32
C ARG A 159 -6.22 19.09 4.28
N LEU A 160 -5.02 19.63 4.55
CA LEU A 160 -3.81 18.81 4.67
C LEU A 160 -3.85 17.86 5.87
N ARG A 161 -4.53 18.23 6.96
CA ARG A 161 -4.74 17.32 8.10
C ARG A 161 -5.71 16.20 7.72
N GLU A 162 -6.77 16.52 6.99
CA GLU A 162 -7.73 15.53 6.48
C GLU A 162 -7.08 14.55 5.52
N LEU A 163 -6.30 15.05 4.55
CA LEU A 163 -5.51 14.21 3.64
C LEU A 163 -4.62 13.23 4.41
N ARG A 164 -3.88 13.73 5.41
CA ARG A 164 -3.03 12.88 6.28
C ARG A 164 -3.84 11.85 7.07
N ARG A 165 -5.04 12.20 7.56
CA ARG A 165 -5.93 11.22 8.23
C ARG A 165 -6.36 10.13 7.25
N GLY A 166 -6.74 10.49 6.02
CA GLY A 166 -7.08 9.54 4.97
C GLY A 166 -5.93 8.57 4.64
N MET A 167 -4.71 9.09 4.45
CA MET A 167 -3.51 8.26 4.24
C MET A 167 -3.27 7.27 5.38
N ARG A 168 -3.41 7.71 6.64
CA ARG A 168 -3.22 6.85 7.81
C ARG A 168 -4.32 5.79 7.94
N ALA A 169 -5.56 6.15 7.65
CA ALA A 169 -6.68 5.21 7.66
C ALA A 169 -6.46 4.10 6.62
N ASP A 170 -6.01 4.44 5.41
CA ASP A 170 -5.67 3.46 4.39
C ASP A 170 -4.52 2.52 4.81
N LEU A 171 -3.45 3.06 5.40
CA LEU A 171 -2.34 2.26 5.92
C LEU A 171 -2.82 1.29 7.03
N GLY A 172 -3.66 1.78 7.95
CA GLY A 172 -4.24 0.97 9.03
C GLY A 172 -5.17 -0.14 8.51
N ALA A 173 -5.99 0.15 7.50
CA ALA A 173 -6.84 -0.85 6.85
C ALA A 173 -6.01 -1.96 6.17
N SER A 174 -4.88 -1.60 5.56
CA SER A 174 -3.97 -2.59 4.97
C SER A 174 -3.15 -3.39 5.98
N GLU A 175 -2.89 -2.84 7.17
CA GLU A 175 -2.30 -3.60 8.26
C GLU A 175 -3.28 -4.61 8.86
N ALA A 176 -4.54 -4.22 9.09
CA ALA A 176 -5.58 -5.10 9.58
C ALA A 176 -5.92 -6.25 8.62
N ALA A 177 -5.75 -6.05 7.32
CA ALA A 177 -5.94 -7.08 6.29
C ALA A 177 -4.79 -8.11 6.21
N ARG A 178 -3.69 -7.94 6.95
CA ARG A 178 -2.63 -8.96 7.02
C ARG A 178 -3.13 -10.15 7.86
N PRO A 179 -3.16 -11.38 7.32
CA PRO A 179 -3.52 -12.54 8.14
C PRO A 179 -2.50 -12.70 9.26
N ASP A 180 -2.98 -12.75 10.50
CA ASP A 180 -2.17 -13.01 11.68
C ASP A 180 -1.55 -14.42 11.56
N PRO A 181 -0.21 -14.56 11.54
CA PRO A 181 0.47 -15.85 11.50
C PRO A 181 0.14 -16.74 12.72
N LEU A 182 -0.34 -16.15 13.81
CA LEU A 182 -0.62 -16.80 15.09
C LEU A 182 -2.12 -17.00 15.36
N ALA A 183 -3.01 -16.54 14.48
CA ALA A 183 -4.43 -16.75 14.66
C ALA A 183 -4.74 -18.26 14.55
N PRO A 184 -5.28 -18.90 15.61
CA PRO A 184 -5.70 -20.29 15.52
C PRO A 184 -6.79 -20.39 14.45
N GLY A 185 -6.60 -21.28 13.49
CA GLY A 185 -7.54 -21.47 12.39
C GLY A 185 -8.96 -21.72 12.89
N PRO A 186 -10.01 -21.33 12.12
CA PRO A 186 -11.38 -21.50 12.56
C PRO A 186 -11.64 -22.96 12.93
N PRO A 187 -12.31 -23.24 14.07
CA PRO A 187 -12.56 -24.60 14.51
C PRO A 187 -13.35 -25.34 13.43
N GLY A 188 -12.69 -26.29 12.77
CA GLY A 188 -13.30 -27.15 11.77
C GLY A 188 -14.51 -27.84 12.37
N SER A 189 -15.67 -27.62 11.77
CA SER A 189 -16.92 -28.31 12.08
C SER A 189 -16.72 -29.82 11.91
N ARG A 190 -16.38 -30.52 13.00
CA ARG A 190 -16.44 -31.98 13.05
C ARG A 190 -17.92 -32.37 13.03
N SER A 191 -18.45 -32.61 11.84
CA SER A 191 -19.64 -33.43 11.67
C SER A 191 -19.31 -34.84 12.17
N GLY A 192 -19.75 -35.17 13.38
CA GLY A 192 -19.63 -36.52 13.92
C GLY A 192 -20.51 -37.51 13.15
N PRO A 193 -20.06 -38.76 12.91
CA PRO A 193 -20.96 -39.80 12.45
C PRO A 193 -21.75 -40.30 13.67
N GLY A 194 -23.01 -39.90 13.76
CA GLY A 194 -23.98 -40.47 14.69
C GLY A 194 -24.14 -41.96 14.37
N ALA A 195 -23.69 -42.80 15.31
CA ALA A 195 -23.92 -44.23 15.31
C ALA A 195 -25.43 -44.50 15.35
N ASN A 196 -25.94 -45.26 14.38
CA ASN A 196 -27.24 -45.91 14.50
C ASN A 196 -27.08 -47.38 14.13
N GLY A 197 -26.68 -48.18 15.11
CA GLY A 197 -26.69 -49.64 15.06
C GLY A 197 -27.79 -50.14 15.97
N ALA A 198 -28.99 -50.32 15.43
CA ALA A 198 -30.07 -51.05 16.09
C ALA A 198 -29.84 -52.56 15.88
N SER A 199 -29.64 -53.29 16.97
CA SER A 199 -29.61 -54.76 16.99
C SER A 199 -30.97 -55.37 16.68
N PRO A 200 -31.03 -56.56 16.03
CA PRO A 200 -32.20 -57.41 16.03
C PRO A 200 -32.24 -58.29 17.29
N GLY A 201 -33.44 -58.64 17.74
CA GLY A 201 -33.72 -59.16 19.07
C GLY A 201 -33.56 -60.66 19.31
N ARG A 202 -33.98 -61.06 20.51
CA ARG A 202 -34.65 -62.32 20.85
C ARG A 202 -35.23 -62.23 22.26
#